data_AF-A0A1H5TJG6-F1
#
_entry.id   AF-A0A1H5TJG6-F1
#
_cell.length_a   1.000
_cell.length_b   1.000
_cell.length_c   1.000
_cell.angle_alpha   90.00
_cell.angle_beta   90.00
_cell.angle_gamma   90.00
#
_symmetry.space_group_name_H-M   'P 1'
#
loop_
_entity.id
_entity.type
_entity.pdbx_description
1 polymer ?
#
loop_
_entity_poly.entity_id
_entity_poly.type
_entity_poly.pdbx_seq_one_letter_code
_entity_poly.pdbx_strand_id
1 'polypeptide(L)' 'MGILETKIAEYVGNHSRRWGYSPTVEELVSTFGFINIMKSMFYVFNLFRIGMIRNSLFFGTSDLRLISVKTK' A
#
# COMPACT_ATOMS: atom_id res chain seq x y z
N MET A 1 15.28 8.15 4.78
CA MET A 1 14.33 7.17 5.36
C MET A 1 13.73 7.77 6.61
N GLY A 2 12.47 8.19 6.54
CA GLY A 2 11.72 8.71 7.69
C GLY A 2 11.17 7.58 8.55
N ILE A 3 10.91 7.88 9.83
CA ILE A 3 10.35 6.94 10.81
C ILE A 3 9.08 6.24 10.29
N LEU A 4 8.27 6.96 9.51
CA LEU A 4 7.04 6.43 8.93
C LEU A 4 7.30 5.36 7.85
N GLU A 5 8.31 5.56 7.00
CA GLU A 5 8.66 4.62 5.92
C GLU A 5 9.18 3.30 6.51
N THR A 6 10.00 3.38 7.57
CA THR A 6 10.46 2.20 8.31
C THR A 6 9.30 1.41 8.89
N LYS A 7 8.34 2.08 9.55
CA LYS A 7 7.14 1.42 10.09
C LYS A 7 6.28 0.77 9.00
N ILE A 8 6.15 1.43 7.84
CA ILE A 8 5.44 0.86 6.69
C ILE A 8 6.16 -0.40 6.19
N ALA A 9 7.48 -0.37 6.01
CA ALA A 9 8.25 -1.55 5.61
C ALA A 9 8.10 -2.72 6.59
N GLU A 10 8.22 -2.46 7.89
CA GLU A 10 8.06 -3.48 8.92
C GLU A 10 6.65 -4.08 8.90
N TYR A 11 5.62 -3.23 8.80
CA TYR A 11 4.24 -3.69 8.70
C TYR A 11 4.04 -4.57 7.47
N VAL A 12 4.49 -4.12 6.30
CA VAL A 12 4.36 -4.87 5.05
C VAL A 12 5.04 -6.23 5.15
N GLY A 13 6.29 -6.26 5.63
CA GLY A 13 7.04 -7.50 5.80
C GLY A 13 6.42 -8.47 6.82
N ASN A 14 5.85 -7.95 7.91
CA ASN A 14 5.17 -8.76 8.92
C ASN A 14 3.79 -9.24 8.46
N HIS A 15 3.07 -8.41 7.71
CA HIS A 15 1.75 -8.74 7.18
C HIS A 15 1.84 -9.91 6.19
N SER A 16 2.77 -9.86 5.24
CA SER A 16 3.00 -10.96 4.30
C SER A 16 3.41 -12.25 5.01
N ARG A 17 4.22 -12.17 6.08
CA ARG A 17 4.59 -13.34 6.89
C ARG A 17 3.43 -13.94 7.68
N ARG A 18 2.52 -13.10 8.17
CA ARG A 18 1.40 -13.53 9.01
C ARG A 18 0.22 -14.08 8.19
N TRP A 19 -0.08 -13.47 7.06
CA TRP A 19 -1.29 -13.76 6.27
C TRP A 19 -1.00 -14.48 4.95
N GLY A 20 0.27 -14.57 4.54
CA GLY A 20 0.66 -15.19 3.28
C GLY A 20 0.38 -14.34 2.05
N TYR A 21 -0.06 -13.08 2.20
CA TYR A 21 -0.27 -12.14 1.11
C TYR A 21 0.25 -10.74 1.45
N SER A 22 0.72 -10.02 0.42
CA SER A 22 1.14 -8.62 0.54
C SER A 22 -0.05 -7.70 0.85
N PRO A 23 0.05 -6.78 1.83
CA PRO A 23 -1.06 -5.91 2.21
C PRO A 23 -1.50 -5.00 1.07
N THR A 24 -2.75 -4.55 1.14
CA THR A 24 -3.35 -3.58 0.23
C THR A 24 -3.11 -2.14 0.69
N VAL A 25 -3.28 -1.19 -0.23
CA VAL A 25 -3.25 0.25 0.10
C VAL A 25 -4.32 0.61 1.14
N GLU A 26 -5.49 -0.01 1.10
CA GLU A 26 -6.55 0.19 2.10
C GLU A 26 -6.15 -0.29 3.49
N GLU A 27 -5.54 -1.47 3.60
CA GLU A 27 -5.04 -1.98 4.89
C GLU A 27 -3.95 -1.06 5.45
N LEU A 28 -3.12 -0.47 4.58
CA LEU A 28 -2.13 0.54 4.94
C LEU A 28 -2.79 1.83 5.43
N VAL A 29 -3.81 2.34 4.74
CA VAL A 29 -4.57 3.53 5.14
C VAL A 29 -5.31 3.29 6.45
N SER A 30 -5.90 2.11 6.65
CA SER A 30 -6.58 1.72 7.89
C SER A 30 -5.61 1.62 9.07
N THR A 31 -4.34 1.25 8.83
CA THR A 31 -3.35 1.07 9.89
C THR A 31 -2.61 2.37 10.23
N PHE A 32 -2.19 3.12 9.21
CA PHE A 32 -1.33 4.29 9.37
C PHE A 32 -2.08 5.63 9.25
N GLY A 33 -3.32 5.60 8.77
CA GLY A 33 -4.12 6.79 8.49
C GLY A 33 -3.83 7.38 7.11
N PHE A 34 -4.87 7.94 6.49
CA PHE A 34 -4.82 8.49 5.13
C PHE A 34 -3.72 9.55 4.95
N ILE A 35 -3.64 10.52 5.87
CA ILE A 35 -2.67 11.63 5.78
C ILE A 35 -1.22 11.11 5.78
N ASN A 36 -0.91 10.09 6.58
CA ASN A 36 0.43 9.53 6.66
C ASN A 36 0.77 8.75 5.39
N ILE A 37 -0.16 7.96 4.87
CA ILE A 37 0.02 7.27 3.59
C ILE A 37 0.22 8.26 2.43
N MET A 38 -0.54 9.36 2.39
CA MET A 38 -0.36 10.40 1.39
C MET A 38 0.99 11.11 1.51
N LYS A 39 1.48 11.37 2.73
CA LYS A 39 2.84 11.92 2.95
C LYS A 39 3.96 10.98 2.50
N SER A 40 3.73 9.68 2.60
CA SER A 40 4.68 8.64 2.16
C SER A 40 4.29 8.01 0.81
N MET A 41 3.48 8.71 -0.01
CA MET A 41 2.89 8.12 -1.21
C MET A 41 3.95 7.66 -2.21
N PHE A 42 5.05 8.41 -2.36
CA PHE A 42 6.18 7.99 -3.20
C PHE A 42 6.81 6.66 -2.74
N TYR A 43 6.93 6.46 -1.43
CA TYR A 43 7.44 5.21 -0.85
C TYR A 43 6.46 4.05 -1.07
N VAL A 44 5.17 4.29 -0.87
CA VAL A 44 4.09 3.31 -1.10
C VAL A 44 4.04 2.91 -2.59
N PHE A 45 4.20 3.85 -3.52
CA PHE A 45 4.29 3.54 -4.96
C PHE A 45 5.50 2.67 -5.30
N ASN A 46 6.66 2.91 -4.67
CA ASN A 46 7.83 2.07 -4.87
C ASN A 46 7.61 0.64 -4.37
N LEU A 47 7.00 0.49 -3.19
CA LEU A 47 6.63 -0.81 -2.63
C LEU A 47 5.59 -1.55 -3.50
N PHE A 48 4.64 -0.82 -4.10
CA PHE A 48 3.71 -1.36 -5.09
C PHE A 48 4.44 -1.84 -6.35
N ARG A 49 5.38 -1.05 -6.87
CA ARG A 49 6.16 -1.39 -8.08
C ARG A 49 6.95 -2.69 -7.93
N ILE A 50 7.44 -2.99 -6.72
CA ILE A 50 8.18 -4.23 -6.42
C ILE A 50 7.29 -5.38 -5.94
N GLY A 51 5.95 -5.22 -5.96
CA GLY A 51 4.99 -6.26 -5.58
C GLY A 51 4.85 -6.51 -4.07
N MET A 52 5.42 -5.64 -3.22
CA MET A 52 5.28 -5.75 -1.77
C MET A 52 3.96 -5.19 -1.25
N ILE A 53 3.23 -4.43 -2.07
CA ILE A 53 1.88 -3.95 -1.77
C ILE A 53 0.99 -4.31 -2.94
N ARG A 54 -0.23 -4.77 -2.64
CA ARG A 54 -1.25 -5.03 -3.64
C ARG A 54 -2.12 -3.79 -3.85
N ASN A 55 -2.61 -3.62 -5.07
CA ASN A 55 -3.74 -2.73 -5.26
C ASN A 55 -4.93 -3.34 -4.52
N SER A 56 -5.73 -2.54 -3.81
CA SER A 56 -6.97 -3.09 -3.30
C SER A 56 -7.83 -3.49 -4.50
N LEU A 57 -8.50 -4.64 -4.40
CA LEU A 57 -9.62 -4.98 -5.29
C LEU A 57 -10.83 -4.06 -5.03
N PHE A 58 -10.71 -3.11 -4.08
CA PHE A 58 -11.74 -2.23 -3.56
C PHE A 58 -11.48 -0.74 -3.85
N PHE A 59 -10.80 -0.41 -4.95
CA PHE A 59 -11.05 0.87 -5.67
C PHE A 59 -12.46 0.88 -6.30
N GLY A 60 -13.48 0.54 -5.51
CA GLY A 60 -14.86 0.31 -5.91
C GLY A 60 -15.88 0.90 -4.93
N THR A 61 -15.47 1.73 -3.98
CA THR A 61 -16.40 2.60 -3.25
C THR A 61 -16.06 4.05 -3.55
N SER A 62 -16.94 4.65 -4.38
CA SER A 62 -17.06 6.08 -4.69
C SER A 62 -16.06 6.65 -5.70
N ASP A 63 -16.52 6.69 -6.96
CA ASP A 63 -16.13 7.57 -8.09
C ASP A 63 -14.70 7.53 -8.68
N LEU A 64 -13.72 6.91 -8.03
CA LEU A 64 -12.36 6.83 -8.59
C LEU A 64 -12.17 5.56 -9.41
N ARG A 65 -12.57 5.64 -10.69
CA ARG A 65 -12.35 4.57 -11.68
C ARG A 65 -10.87 4.18 -11.75
N LEU A 66 -10.66 2.86 -11.69
CA LEU A 66 -9.40 2.14 -11.86
C LEU A 66 -8.51 2.72 -12.96
N ILE A 67 -7.32 3.22 -12.58
CA ILE A 67 -6.21 3.30 -13.53
C ILE A 67 -5.59 1.91 -13.55
N SER A 68 -6.06 1.05 -14.45
CA SER A 68 -5.37 -0.18 -14.81
C SER A 68 -4.04 0.21 -15.44
N VAL A 69 -2.97 0.23 -14.64
CA VAL A 69 -1.61 0.27 -15.20
C VAL A 69 -1.39 -1.09 -15.85
N LYS A 70 -1.68 -1.19 -17.16
CA LYS A 70 -1.23 -2.31 -17.98
C LYS A 70 0.30 -2.25 -17.97
N THR A 71 0.93 -3.11 -17.18
CA THR A 71 2.31 -3.52 -17.41
C THR A 71 2.36 -4.12 -18.81
N LYS A 72 3.14 -3.49 -19.70
CA LYS A 72 3.43 -3.97 -21.04
C LYS A 72 4.60 -4.96 -20.98
#